data_AF-A0A6P2B059-F1
#
_entry.id   AF-A0A6P2B059-F1
#
_cell.length_a   1.000
_cell.length_b   1.000
_cell.length_c   1.000
_cell.angle_alpha   90.00
_cell.angle_beta   90.00
_cell.angle_gamma   90.00
#
_symmetry.space_group_name_H-M   'P 1'
#
loop_
_entity.id
_entity.type
_entity.pdbx_description
1 polymer ?
#
loop_
_entity_poly.entity_id
_entity_poly.type
_entity_poly.pdbx_seq_one_letter_code
_entity_poly.pdbx_strand_id
1 'polypeptide(L)' 'MYDLQLLPGAISAILADVADSHRLTLTDRFGLMAAVLDDNLTEEERRAVNRLLRSVQRGRVAIA' A
#
# COMPACT_ATOMS: atom_id res chain seq x y z
N MET A 1 10.61 -20.01 -5.73
CA MET A 1 10.33 -18.56 -5.68
C MET A 1 8.85 -18.45 -5.42
N TYR A 2 8.43 -17.98 -4.24
CA TYR A 2 7.01 -17.83 -3.93
C TYR A 2 6.50 -16.57 -4.63
N ASP A 3 5.45 -16.72 -5.44
CA ASP A 3 4.73 -15.58 -6.00
C ASP A 3 3.97 -14.90 -4.86
N LEU A 4 4.43 -13.71 -4.46
CA LEU A 4 3.74 -12.89 -3.48
C LEU A 4 2.77 -11.97 -4.22
N GLN A 5 1.63 -12.52 -4.62
CA GLN A 5 0.58 -11.76 -5.30
C GLN A 5 -0.33 -11.07 -4.29
N LEU A 6 -0.67 -9.81 -4.57
CA LEU A 6 -1.69 -9.09 -3.83
C LEU A 6 -3.07 -9.72 -4.05
N LEU A 7 -3.89 -9.72 -3.01
CA LEU A 7 -5.31 -9.98 -3.19
C LEU A 7 -5.93 -8.87 -4.05
N PRO A 8 -6.88 -9.20 -4.95
CA PRO A 8 -7.60 -8.20 -5.71
C PRO A 8 -8.22 -7.14 -4.80
N GLY A 9 -7.99 -5.87 -5.12
CA GLY A 9 -8.51 -4.74 -4.33
C GLY A 9 -7.77 -4.46 -3.01
N ALA A 10 -6.68 -5.17 -2.70
CA ALA A 10 -5.91 -4.95 -1.47
C ALA A 10 -5.38 -3.51 -1.34
N ILE A 11 -4.92 -2.89 -2.44
CA ILE A 11 -4.47 -1.49 -2.42
C ILE A 11 -5.61 -0.54 -2.06
N SER A 12 -6.81 -0.77 -2.61
CA SER A 12 -7.99 0.03 -2.28
C SER A 12 -8.42 -0.16 -0.84
N ALA A 13 -8.33 -1.38 -0.31
CA ALA A 13 -8.60 -1.65 1.10
C ALA A 13 -7.62 -0.92 2.04
N ILE A 14 -6.31 -0.97 1.72
CA ILE A 14 -5.27 -0.23 2.46
C ILE A 14 -5.55 1.28 2.42
N LEU A 15 -5.91 1.82 1.24
CA LEU A 15 -6.23 3.23 1.10
C LEU A 15 -7.43 3.65 1.95
N ALA A 16 -8.49 2.83 1.98
CA ALA A 16 -9.68 3.09 2.78
C ALA A 16 -9.34 3.11 4.28
N ASP A 17 -8.62 2.09 4.77
CA ASP A 17 -8.24 2.04 6.18
C ASP A 17 -7.32 3.20 6.58
N VAL A 18 -6.32 3.55 5.75
CA VAL A 18 -5.41 4.67 6.01
C VAL A 18 -6.11 6.02 5.96
N ALA A 19 -7.14 6.17 5.12
CA ALA A 19 -7.93 7.40 5.06
C ALA A 19 -8.66 7.67 6.38
N ASP A 20 -9.13 6.64 7.06
CA ASP A 20 -9.83 6.75 8.34
C ASP A 20 -8.87 6.75 9.53
N SER A 21 -7.84 5.90 9.51
CA SER A 21 -6.96 5.66 10.65
C SER A 21 -5.74 6.59 10.68
N HIS A 22 -5.36 7.17 9.54
CA HIS A 22 -4.09 7.88 9.32
C HIS A 22 -2.85 7.04 9.68
N ARG A 23 -2.97 5.71 9.67
CA ARG A 23 -1.91 4.78 10.08
C ARG A 23 -1.77 3.64 9.09
N LEU A 24 -0.55 3.14 8.96
CA LEU A 24 -0.28 1.86 8.30
C LEU A 24 0.00 0.79 9.34
N THR A 25 -0.76 -0.28 9.28
CA THR A 25 -0.52 -1.48 10.10
C THR A 25 0.65 -2.29 9.53
N LEU A 26 1.11 -3.26 10.32
CA LEU A 26 2.12 -4.22 9.86
C LEU A 26 1.66 -4.97 8.59
N THR A 27 0.39 -5.35 8.54
CA THR A 27 -0.23 -6.04 7.40
C THR A 27 -0.20 -5.17 6.15
N ASP A 28 -0.57 -3.89 6.27
CA ASP A 28 -0.56 -2.96 5.12
C ASP A 28 0.84 -2.78 4.56
N ARG A 29 1.86 -2.72 5.44
CA ARG A 29 3.25 -2.61 5.01
C ARG A 29 3.72 -3.83 4.23
N PHE A 30 3.31 -5.03 4.63
CA PHE A 30 3.59 -6.24 3.86
C PHE A 30 2.82 -6.26 2.54
N GLY A 31 1.56 -5.80 2.52
CA GLY A 31 0.80 -5.61 1.29
C GLY A 31 1.47 -4.62 0.33
N LEU A 32 1.96 -3.49 0.85
CA LEU A 32 2.69 -2.50 0.05
C LEU A 32 4.04 -3.01 -0.43
N MET A 33 4.73 -3.82 0.36
CA MET A 33 5.96 -4.48 -0.08
C MET A 33 5.66 -5.41 -1.26
N ALA A 34 4.59 -6.21 -1.19
CA ALA A 34 4.14 -7.02 -2.32
C ALA A 34 3.81 -6.14 -3.54
N ALA A 35 3.10 -5.03 -3.34
CA ALA A 35 2.77 -4.07 -4.40
C ALA A 35 4.01 -3.52 -5.10
N VAL A 36 5.00 -3.10 -4.33
CA VAL A 36 6.24 -2.50 -4.87
C VAL A 36 7.03 -3.51 -5.72
N LEU A 37 6.91 -4.79 -5.42
CA LEU A 37 7.58 -5.88 -6.14
C LEU A 37 6.74 -6.46 -7.30
N ASP A 38 5.50 -5.99 -7.48
CA ASP A 38 4.61 -6.48 -8.53
C ASP A 38 4.73 -5.62 -9.80
N ASP A 39 5.30 -6.21 -10.86
CA ASP A 39 5.45 -5.58 -12.16
C ASP A 39 4.13 -5.48 -12.94
N ASN A 40 3.06 -6.16 -12.50
CA ASN A 40 1.76 -6.19 -13.17
C ASN A 40 0.76 -5.15 -12.64
N LEU A 41 1.16 -4.30 -11.69
CA LEU A 41 0.30 -3.23 -11.20
C LEU A 41 -0.18 -2.33 -12.33
N THR A 42 -1.48 -2.04 -12.33
CA THR A 42 -2.02 -0.99 -13.17
C THR A 42 -1.40 0.36 -12.78
N GLU A 43 -1.40 1.30 -13.71
CA GLU A 43 -0.83 2.62 -13.43
C GLU A 43 -1.62 3.40 -12.36
N GLU A 44 -2.91 3.11 -12.20
CA GLU A 44 -3.71 3.65 -11.11
C GLU A 44 -3.25 3.13 -9.74
N GLU A 45 -3.07 1.81 -9.62
CA GLU A 45 -2.58 1.16 -8.41
C GLU A 45 -1.16 1.59 -8.06
N ARG A 46 -0.26 1.67 -9.06
CA ARG A 46 1.10 2.19 -8.89
C ARG A 46 1.09 3.62 -8.32
N ARG A 47 0.23 4.49 -8.85
CA ARG A 47 0.06 5.86 -8.33
C ARG A 47 -0.53 5.89 -6.93
N ALA A 48 -1.47 5.00 -6.61
CA ALA A 48 -2.00 4.85 -5.26
C ALA A 48 -0.90 4.50 -4.25
N VAL A 49 -0.12 3.45 -4.54
CA VAL A 49 1.02 3.03 -3.71
C VAL A 49 2.03 4.15 -3.52
N ASN A 50 2.45 4.82 -4.60
CA ASN A 50 3.40 5.94 -4.52
C ASN A 50 2.88 7.11 -3.69
N ARG A 51 1.58 7.45 -3.78
CA ARG A 51 0.96 8.49 -2.96
C ARG A 51 1.01 8.14 -1.48
N LEU A 52 0.73 6.88 -1.15
CA LEU A 52 0.75 6.38 0.22
C LEU A 52 2.17 6.41 0.81
N LEU A 53 3.16 5.88 0.09
CA LEU A 53 4.57 5.93 0.50
C LEU A 53 5.05 7.37 0.73
N ARG A 54 4.65 8.29 -0.16
CA ARG A 54 4.95 9.73 -0.01
C ARG A 54 4.27 10.35 1.20
N SER A 55 3.04 9.95 1.54
CA SER A 55 2.34 10.43 2.73
C SER A 55 3.02 9.97 4.01
N VAL A 56 3.54 8.73 4.04
CA VAL A 56 4.37 8.22 5.14
C VAL A 56 5.67 9.00 5.25
N GLN A 57 6.40 9.17 4.15
CA GLN A 57 7.66 9.92 4.12
C GLN A 57 7.50 11.37 4.61
N ARG A 58 6.33 11.98 4.35
CA ARG A 58 5.99 13.33 4.81
C ARG A 58 5.42 13.39 6.23
N GLY A 59 5.35 12.27 6.95
CA GLY A 59 4.79 12.18 8.29
C GLY A 59 3.28 12.42 8.37
N ARG A 60 2.56 12.37 7.24
CA ARG A 60 1.09 12.54 7.19
C ARG A 60 0.33 11.26 7.52
N VAL A 61 0.99 10.12 7.34
CA VAL A 61 0.51 8.79 7.73
C VAL A 61 1.56 8.20 8.65
N ALA A 62 1.14 7.77 9.83
CA ALA A 62 2.03 7.16 10.81
C ALA A 62 2.19 5.65 10.53
N ILE A 63 3.31 5.09 10.96
CA ILE A 63 3.47 3.63 11.02
C ILE A 63 3.02 3.19 12.41
N ALA A 64 2.11 2.21 12.46
CA ALA A 64 1.65 1.63 13.71
C ALA A 64 2.57 0.52 14.20
#